data_AF-A0ABD2IAE6-F1
#
_entry.id   AF-A0ABD2IAE6-F1
#
_cell.length_a   1.000
_cell.length_b   1.000
_cell.length_c   1.000
_cell.angle_alpha   90.00
_cell.angle_beta   90.00
_cell.angle_gamma   90.00
#
_symmetry.space_group_name_H-M   'P 1'
#
loop_
_entity.id
_entity.type
_entity.pdbx_description
1 polymer ?
#
loop_
_entity_poly.entity_id
_entity_poly.type
_entity_poly.pdbx_seq_one_letter_code
_entity_poly.pdbx_strand_id
1 'polypeptide(L)'
;MTTDPEVLKEASFAFGDVPTFTGITKRVSVLPPKYLSIKGHEQCVDKFPTGSMYKVCLPAKKKYECAEDAWKALNALEGKDKLETCPSY
;
A
#
# COMPACT_ATOMS: atom_id res chain seq x y z
N MET A 1 -33.25 1.57 28.01
CA MET A 1 -33.02 2.77 27.18
C MET A 1 -31.57 2.76 26.77
N THR A 2 -31.14 2.48 25.55
CA THR A 2 -31.69 1.78 24.39
C THR A 2 -30.41 1.30 23.70
N THR A 3 -30.20 -0.01 23.63
CA THR A 3 -29.19 -0.60 22.76
C THR A 3 -29.80 -0.56 21.37
N ASP A 4 -29.47 0.47 20.60
CA ASP A 4 -29.99 0.66 19.25
C ASP A 4 -29.11 -0.14 18.25
N PRO A 5 -29.62 -1.21 17.64
CA PRO A 5 -28.85 -2.04 16.70
C PRO A 5 -28.70 -1.42 15.29
N GLU A 6 -29.07 -0.16 15.08
CA GLU A 6 -29.09 0.48 13.75
C GLU A 6 -27.73 1.01 13.24
N VAL A 7 -26.67 1.03 14.05
CA VAL A 7 -25.35 1.54 13.60
C VAL A 7 -24.59 0.51 12.73
N LEU A 8 -24.96 -0.77 12.77
CA LEU A 8 -24.26 -1.84 12.05
C LEU A 8 -24.66 -1.98 10.57
N LYS A 9 -25.57 -1.16 10.05
CA LYS A 9 -26.08 -1.29 8.67
C LYS A 9 -25.38 -0.40 7.63
N GLU A 10 -24.71 0.66 8.06
CA GLU A 10 -24.13 1.69 7.16
C GLU A 10 -22.62 1.50 6.93
N ALA A 11 -22.12 0.27 6.95
CA ALA A 11 -20.73 -0.05 6.60
C ALA A 11 -20.63 -1.19 5.59
N SER A 12 -21.62 -1.33 4.71
CA SER A 12 -21.47 -2.03 3.45
C SER A 12 -21.07 -1.02 2.38
N PHE A 13 -19.77 -0.72 2.28
CA PHE A 13 -19.20 -0.18 1.06
C PHE A 13 -19.33 -1.25 -0.02
N ALA A 14 -20.50 -1.31 -0.64
CA ALA A 14 -20.67 -2.03 -1.89
C ALA A 14 -19.83 -1.30 -2.94
N PHE A 15 -18.79 -1.97 -3.43
CA PHE A 15 -18.05 -1.59 -4.64
C PHE A 15 -18.92 -1.77 -5.90
N GLY A 16 -20.21 -1.42 -5.82
CA GLY A 16 -21.28 -1.82 -6.75
C GLY A 16 -21.92 -0.69 -7.55
N ASP A 17 -21.87 0.56 -7.08
CA ASP A 17 -22.44 1.70 -7.82
C ASP A 17 -21.43 2.84 -7.91
N VAL A 18 -20.40 2.65 -8.74
CA VAL A 18 -19.70 3.80 -9.32
C VAL A 18 -20.59 4.31 -10.46
N PRO A 19 -21.07 5.57 -10.45
CA PRO A 19 -21.76 6.11 -11.61
C PRO A 19 -20.79 5.99 -12.80
N THR A 20 -21.23 5.29 -13.85
CA THR A 20 -20.48 5.14 -15.09
C THR A 20 -20.38 6.51 -15.74
N PHE A 21 -19.36 7.27 -15.36
CA PHE A 21 -18.99 8.50 -16.03
C PHE A 21 -18.42 8.10 -17.39
N THR A 22 -19.25 8.18 -18.43
CA THR A 22 -18.87 7.97 -19.83
C THR A 22 -17.95 9.11 -20.30
N GLY A 23 -16.76 9.16 -19.72
CA GLY A 23 -15.59 9.78 -20.31
C GLY A 23 -14.68 8.64 -20.76
N ILE A 24 -14.08 8.76 -21.94
CA ILE A 24 -13.06 7.85 -22.46
C ILE A 24 -11.78 8.01 -21.63
N THR A 25 -11.86 7.75 -20.32
CA THR A 25 -10.72 7.74 -19.44
C THR A 25 -10.12 6.35 -19.60
N LYS A 26 -8.94 6.31 -20.21
CA LYS A 26 -8.07 5.14 -20.18
C LYS A 26 -8.09 4.65 -18.73
N ARG A 27 -8.75 3.52 -18.45
CA ARG A 27 -8.76 2.93 -17.12
C ARG A 27 -7.31 2.58 -16.83
N VAL A 28 -6.59 3.50 -16.20
CA VAL A 28 -5.35 3.18 -15.53
C VAL A 28 -5.84 2.39 -14.35
N SER A 29 -5.89 1.08 -14.52
CA SER A 29 -5.92 0.16 -13.40
C SER A 29 -4.70 0.53 -12.58
N VAL A 30 -4.88 1.38 -11.57
CA VAL A 30 -3.88 1.66 -10.55
C VAL A 30 -3.87 0.39 -9.73
N LEU A 31 -3.19 -0.63 -10.26
CA LEU A 31 -2.90 -1.80 -9.48
C LEU A 31 -2.13 -1.28 -8.27
N PRO A 32 -2.55 -1.63 -7.05
CA PRO A 32 -1.80 -1.26 -5.88
C PRO A 32 -0.36 -1.77 -6.07
N PRO A 33 0.64 -0.97 -5.67
CA PRO A 33 2.02 -1.39 -5.73
C PRO A 33 2.20 -2.80 -5.19
N LYS A 34 2.99 -3.61 -5.88
CA LYS A 34 3.11 -5.04 -5.55
C LYS A 34 3.67 -5.31 -4.15
N TYR A 35 4.42 -4.35 -3.59
CA TYR A 35 4.92 -4.44 -2.21
C TYR A 35 3.79 -4.49 -1.17
N LEU A 36 2.64 -3.86 -1.42
CA LEU A 36 1.49 -3.88 -0.49
C LEU A 36 0.89 -5.28 -0.35
N SER A 37 1.05 -6.12 -1.38
CA SER A 37 0.59 -7.51 -1.38
C SER A 37 1.51 -8.45 -0.60
N ILE A 38 2.71 -8.01 -0.23
CA ILE A 38 3.68 -8.82 0.51
C ILE A 38 3.35 -8.74 2.00
N LYS A 39 3.08 -9.88 2.64
CA LYS A 39 2.80 -9.93 4.07
C LYS A 39 4.06 -9.55 4.86
N GLY A 40 3.94 -8.58 5.76
CA GLY A 40 5.08 -8.09 6.55
C GLY A 40 5.97 -7.07 5.83
N HIS A 41 5.56 -6.54 4.66
CA HIS A 41 6.32 -5.51 3.96
C HIS A 41 6.56 -4.26 4.80
N GLU A 42 5.62 -3.89 5.67
CA GLU A 42 5.67 -2.69 6.52
C GLU A 42 6.90 -2.66 7.45
N GLN A 43 7.39 -3.83 7.85
CA GLN A 43 8.59 -3.98 8.71
C GLN A 43 9.89 -3.93 7.90
N CYS A 44 9.78 -4.13 6.59
CA CYS A 44 10.88 -4.17 5.65
C CYS A 44 11.07 -2.86 4.90
N VAL A 45 10.03 -2.02 4.80
CA VAL A 45 10.07 -0.72 4.13
C VAL A 45 10.12 0.39 5.16
N ASP A 46 10.68 1.52 4.79
CA ASP A 46 10.72 2.73 5.61
C ASP A 46 9.90 3.84 4.97
N LYS A 47 9.34 4.70 5.81
CA LYS A 47 8.63 5.91 5.40
C LYS A 47 9.55 7.09 5.60
N PHE A 48 9.92 7.72 4.51
CA PHE A 48 10.86 8.80 4.51
C PHE A 48 10.16 10.14 4.22
N PRO A 49 10.29 11.13 5.12
CA PRO A 49 9.68 12.44 4.90
C PRO A 49 10.39 13.14 3.73
N THR A 50 9.62 13.46 2.69
CA THR A 50 10.05 14.22 1.52
C THR A 50 9.22 15.50 1.48
N GLY A 51 9.71 16.54 2.16
CA GLY A 51 8.96 17.78 2.36
C GLY A 51 7.72 17.56 3.23
N SER A 52 6.53 17.78 2.65
CA SER A 52 5.23 17.63 3.33
C SER A 52 4.61 16.24 3.19
N MET A 53 5.26 15.31 2.47
CA MET A 53 4.74 13.96 2.22
C MET A 53 5.72 12.91 2.74
N TYR A 54 5.24 11.68 2.91
CA TYR A 54 6.09 10.53 3.20
C TYR A 54 6.19 9.66 1.95
N LYS A 55 7.42 9.33 1.54
CA LYS A 55 7.66 8.33 0.49
C LYS A 55 8.01 7.00 1.13
N VAL A 56 7.52 5.90 0.56
CA VAL A 56 7.93 4.55 0.96
C VAL A 56 9.19 4.18 0.20
N CYS A 57 10.20 3.70 0.90
CA CYS A 57 11.47 3.28 0.32
C CYS A 57 11.98 2.01 1.00
N LEU A 58 12.90 1.30 0.35
CA LEU A 58 13.53 0.12 0.91
C LEU A 58 14.81 0.55 1.65
N PRO A 59 15.02 0.17 2.92
CA PRO A 59 16.27 0.44 3.62
C PRO A 59 17.45 -0.25 2.89
N ALA A 60 18.67 0.30 3.04
CA ALA A 60 19.86 -0.28 2.41
C ALA A 60 20.25 -1.66 3.00
N LYS A 61 19.81 -1.95 4.22
CA LYS A 61 20.05 -3.21 4.92
C LYS A 61 18.73 -3.75 5.45
N LYS A 62 18.59 -5.07 5.42
CA LYS A 62 17.46 -5.78 6.02
C LYS A 62 17.37 -5.46 7.51
N LYS A 63 16.23 -4.95 7.98
CA LYS A 63 15.96 -4.77 9.41
C LYS A 63 15.72 -6.12 10.08
N TYR A 64 15.98 -6.20 11.39
CA TYR A 64 15.71 -7.40 12.18
C TYR A 64 14.24 -7.79 12.16
N GLU A 65 13.36 -6.79 12.23
CA GLU A 65 11.90 -6.96 12.22
C GLU A 65 11.35 -7.41 10.86
N CYS A 66 12.14 -7.29 9.80
CA CYS A 66 11.75 -7.72 8.47
C CYS A 66 11.90 -9.24 8.33
N ALA A 67 10.82 -9.92 7.94
CA ALA A 67 10.88 -11.34 7.58
C ALA A 67 11.80 -11.56 6.36
N GLU A 68 12.57 -12.65 6.35
CA GLU A 68 13.44 -12.96 5.20
C GLU A 68 12.65 -13.18 3.91
N ASP A 69 11.50 -13.83 3.99
CA ASP A 69 10.62 -14.05 2.85
C ASP A 69 10.09 -12.73 2.28
N ALA A 70 9.67 -11.81 3.16
CA ALA A 70 9.21 -10.48 2.75
C ALA A 70 10.35 -9.66 2.13
N TRP A 71 11.55 -9.70 2.71
CA TRP A 71 12.73 -9.04 2.16
C TRP A 71 13.07 -9.55 0.76
N LYS A 72 13.08 -10.87 0.57
CA LYS A 72 13.33 -11.49 -0.74
C LYS A 72 12.25 -11.11 -1.74
N ALA A 73 10.97 -11.15 -1.34
CA ALA A 73 9.86 -10.77 -2.21
C ALA A 73 9.94 -9.30 -2.63
N LEU A 74 10.34 -8.39 -1.73
CA LEU A 74 10.53 -6.96 -2.02
C LEU A 74 11.71 -6.71 -2.97
N ASN A 75 12.82 -7.44 -2.77
CA ASN A 75 13.99 -7.35 -3.65
C ASN A 75 13.74 -8.00 -5.02
N ALA A 76 12.82 -8.97 -5.09
CA ALA A 76 12.39 -9.58 -6.34
C ALA A 76 11.41 -8.69 -7.14
N LEU A 77 11.00 -7.53 -6.61
CA LEU A 77 10.19 -6.57 -7.36
C LEU A 77 11.04 -5.86 -8.41
N GLU A 78 10.51 -5.76 -9.63
CA GLU A 78 11.18 -5.17 -10.78
C GLU A 78 10.35 -4.04 -11.40
N GLY A 79 11.02 -3.19 -12.18
CA GLY A 79 10.36 -2.12 -12.92
C GLY A 79 9.67 -1.10 -12.03
N LYS A 80 8.36 -0.92 -12.22
CA LYS A 80 7.54 0.11 -11.53
C LYS A 80 7.20 -0.25 -10.08
N ASP A 81 7.31 -1.52 -9.72
CA ASP A 81 7.04 -2.01 -8.37
C ASP A 81 8.28 -2.00 -7.48
N LYS A 82 9.47 -1.78 -8.07
CA LYS A 82 10.72 -1.75 -7.34
C LYS A 82 10.79 -0.52 -6.44
N LEU A 83 10.94 -0.75 -5.14
CA LEU A 83 11.18 0.31 -4.18
C LEU A 83 12.60 0.86 -4.34
N GLU A 84 12.70 2.20 -4.30
CA GLU A 84 13.97 2.90 -4.26
C GLU A 84 14.63 2.77 -2.89
N THR A 85 15.96 2.84 -2.84
CA THR A 85 16.69 2.79 -1.56
C THR A 85 16.44 4.06 -0.75
N CYS A 86 16.17 3.93 0.54
CA CYS A 86 15.99 5.08 1.43
C CYS A 86 17.26 5.91 1.53
N PRO A 87 17.17 7.25 1.43
CA PRO A 87 18.33 8.10 1.68
C PRO A 87 18.69 8.04 3.17
N SER A 88 19.98 7.92 3.49
CA SER A 88 20.50 8.10 4.83
C SER A 88 21.12 9.50 4.92
N TYR A 89 20.38 10.49 5.39
CA TYR A 89 20.94 11.80 5.73
C TYR A 89 21.29 11.88 7.22
#